data_AF-A0A9Q1CTD2-F1
#
_entry.id   AF-A0A9Q1CTD2-F1
#
_cell.length_a   1.000
_cell.length_b   1.000
_cell.length_c   1.000
_cell.angle_alpha   90.00
_cell.angle_beta   90.00
_cell.angle_gamma   90.00
#
_symmetry.space_group_name_H-M   'P 1'
#
loop_
_entity.id
_entity.type
_entity.pdbx_description
1 polymer ?
#
loop_
_entity_poly.entity_id
_entity_poly.type
_entity_poly.pdbx_seq_one_letter_code
_entity_poly.pdbx_strand_id
1 'polypeptide(L)'
;MNRRTTLPTNILSLCKRFLEYLDGNVNIQEGLLDFSYTERGTAAHLVQEIRSKLLECGLKPSNVRGQSYDTTSAMTSDKQGVQGLFRKEVPRAVYTPCNTHKLNLVVASSSKLPQIRHCVTAVNEEHLFLSASHKRQGFFEKVIVILHSRDEGQHSRQQKLKGLCKTRWVERFEAFDNFIDMVPFVMTTCDIIVNLHLYQQDAENQSSN
;
A
#
# COMPACT_ATOMS: atom_id res chain seq x y z
N MET A 1 19.76 -24.45 -28.39
CA MET A 1 18.32 -24.20 -28.24
C MET A 1 18.06 -23.87 -26.76
N ASN A 2 18.31 -22.62 -26.35
CA ASN A 2 18.22 -22.20 -24.94
C ASN A 2 16.77 -21.80 -24.62
N ARG A 3 16.04 -22.64 -23.89
CA ARG A 3 14.83 -22.21 -23.19
C ARG A 3 15.27 -21.29 -22.06
N ARG A 4 15.09 -19.98 -22.20
CA ARG A 4 15.04 -19.07 -21.06
C ARG A 4 13.85 -19.51 -20.23
N THR A 5 14.09 -20.15 -19.09
CA THR A 5 13.09 -20.32 -18.04
C THR A 5 12.78 -18.93 -17.50
N THR A 6 11.67 -18.36 -17.93
CA THR A 6 11.08 -17.18 -17.30
C THR A 6 10.78 -17.54 -15.85
N LEU A 7 11.32 -16.75 -14.91
CA LEU A 7 10.94 -16.90 -13.50
C LEU A 7 9.44 -16.58 -13.39
N PRO A 8 8.66 -17.38 -12.64
CA PRO A 8 7.23 -17.15 -12.48
C PRO A 8 6.98 -15.76 -11.89
N THR A 9 6.09 -14.99 -12.54
CA THR A 9 5.85 -13.57 -12.24
C THR A 9 4.71 -13.33 -11.27
N ASN A 10 3.87 -14.34 -11.00
CA ASN A 10 2.78 -14.24 -10.03
C ASN A 10 2.94 -15.28 -8.92
N ILE A 11 2.62 -14.85 -7.70
CA ILE A 11 2.63 -15.70 -6.52
C ILE A 11 1.18 -15.81 -6.03
N LEU A 12 0.69 -17.05 -5.92
CA LEU A 12 -0.55 -17.39 -5.26
C LEU A 12 -0.25 -17.86 -3.84
N SER A 13 -0.56 -17.03 -2.85
CA SER A 13 -0.47 -17.40 -1.44
C SER A 13 -1.76 -18.10 -1.00
N LEU A 14 -1.65 -19.28 -0.41
CA LEU A 14 -2.80 -20.01 0.12
C LEU A 14 -2.81 -19.92 1.64
N CYS A 15 -3.86 -19.36 2.22
CA CYS A 15 -4.05 -19.26 3.67
C CYS A 15 -5.30 -20.03 4.09
N LYS A 16 -5.25 -20.66 5.26
CA LYS A 16 -6.42 -21.23 5.92
C LYS A 16 -6.88 -20.34 7.07
N ARG A 17 -8.19 -20.25 7.25
CA ARG A 17 -8.84 -19.71 8.44
C ARG A 17 -9.81 -20.75 8.96
N PHE A 18 -9.69 -21.11 10.23
CA PHE A 18 -10.49 -22.18 10.84
C PHE A 18 -10.88 -21.83 12.27
N LEU A 19 -11.86 -22.57 12.80
CA LEU A 19 -12.31 -22.45 14.18
C LEU A 19 -11.69 -23.57 15.00
N GLU A 20 -11.07 -23.21 16.10
CA GLU A 20 -10.54 -24.12 17.10
C GLU A 20 -11.45 -24.08 18.33
N TYR A 21 -11.88 -25.27 18.76
CA TYR A 21 -12.74 -25.43 19.93
C TYR A 21 -11.90 -26.03 21.05
N LEU A 22 -11.62 -25.24 22.08
CA LEU A 22 -10.83 -25.66 23.25
C LEU A 22 -11.60 -25.26 24.51
N ASP A 23 -11.88 -26.23 25.38
CA ASP A 23 -12.50 -26.01 26.69
C ASP A 23 -13.78 -25.15 26.65
N GLY A 24 -14.63 -25.36 25.64
CA GLY A 24 -15.89 -24.62 25.46
C GLY A 24 -15.73 -23.23 24.82
N ASN A 25 -14.50 -22.79 24.54
CA ASN A 25 -14.22 -21.53 23.85
C ASN A 25 -13.98 -21.76 22.35
N VAL A 26 -14.41 -20.78 21.54
CA VAL A 26 -14.21 -20.78 20.09
C VAL A 26 -13.17 -19.73 19.73
N ASN A 27 -12.03 -20.17 19.23
CA ASN A 27 -10.96 -19.29 18.75
C ASN A 27 -10.87 -19.34 17.23
N ILE A 28 -10.70 -18.18 16.61
CA ILE A 28 -10.44 -18.08 15.18
C ILE A 28 -8.93 -18.15 14.97
N GLN A 29 -8.48 -19.13 14.20
CA GLN A 29 -7.08 -19.29 13.82
C GLN A 29 -6.90 -19.01 12.34
N GLU A 30 -5.76 -18.44 11.99
CA GLU A 30 -5.34 -18.19 10.61
C GLU A 30 -3.90 -18.64 10.42
N GLY A 31 -3.60 -19.24 9.27
CA GLY A 31 -2.25 -19.72 8.98
C GLY A 31 -1.98 -19.85 7.49
N LEU A 32 -0.76 -19.50 7.09
CA LEU A 32 -0.26 -19.74 5.75
C LEU A 32 -0.13 -21.25 5.53
N LEU A 33 -0.65 -21.74 4.41
CA LEU A 33 -0.51 -23.13 3.98
C LEU A 33 0.69 -23.31 3.06
N ASP A 34 0.73 -22.54 1.97
CA ASP A 34 1.79 -22.66 0.96
C ASP A 34 1.80 -21.46 0.00
N PHE A 35 2.83 -21.40 -0.85
CA PHE A 35 2.91 -20.54 -2.02
C PHE A 35 2.93 -21.38 -3.29
N SER A 36 2.11 -21.01 -4.28
CA SER A 36 2.23 -21.50 -5.65
C SER A 36 2.76 -20.40 -6.56
N TYR A 37 3.77 -20.74 -7.35
CA TYR A 37 4.39 -19.83 -8.30
C TYR A 37 3.84 -20.12 -9.69
N THR A 38 3.11 -19.17 -10.26
CA THR A 38 2.42 -19.38 -11.54
C THR A 38 2.82 -18.33 -12.56
N GLU A 39 3.05 -18.74 -13.80
CA GLU A 39 2.98 -17.83 -14.94
C GLU A 39 1.50 -17.55 -15.20
N ARG A 40 1.10 -16.26 -15.37
CA ARG A 40 -0.30 -15.78 -15.47
C ARG A 40 -1.33 -16.90 -15.72
N GLY A 41 -1.93 -17.40 -14.64
CA GLY A 41 -2.87 -18.51 -14.70
C GLY A 41 -4.25 -18.09 -15.16
N THR A 42 -4.87 -18.89 -16.03
CA THR A 42 -6.33 -18.83 -16.21
C THR A 42 -7.04 -19.21 -14.91
N ALA A 43 -8.29 -18.81 -14.74
CA ALA A 43 -9.06 -19.17 -13.54
C ALA A 43 -9.11 -20.70 -13.32
N ALA A 44 -9.20 -21.49 -14.40
CA ALA A 44 -9.18 -22.95 -14.33
C ALA A 44 -7.84 -23.48 -13.79
N HIS A 45 -6.71 -22.91 -14.24
CA HIS A 45 -5.40 -23.27 -13.71
C HIS A 45 -5.28 -22.94 -12.23
N LEU A 46 -5.73 -21.74 -11.81
CA LEU A 46 -5.70 -21.35 -10.40
C LEU A 46 -6.56 -22.26 -9.51
N VAL A 47 -7.73 -22.68 -9.98
CA VAL A 47 -8.56 -23.66 -9.25
C VAL A 47 -7.84 -25.00 -9.11
N GLN A 48 -7.18 -25.48 -10.16
CA GLN A 48 -6.40 -26.71 -10.12
C GLN A 48 -5.23 -26.60 -9.13
N GLU A 49 -4.50 -25.48 -9.14
CA GLU A 49 -3.42 -25.21 -8.20
C GLU A 49 -3.91 -25.19 -6.74
N ILE A 50 -5.00 -24.47 -6.46
CA ILE A 50 -5.62 -24.44 -5.13
C ILE A 50 -5.97 -25.86 -4.67
N ARG A 51 -6.55 -26.69 -5.54
CA ARG A 51 -6.88 -28.08 -5.21
C ARG A 51 -5.63 -28.91 -4.93
N SER A 52 -4.60 -28.82 -5.77
CA SER A 52 -3.35 -29.55 -5.58
C SER A 52 -2.75 -29.20 -4.23
N LYS A 53 -2.64 -27.91 -3.92
CA LYS A 53 -2.08 -27.42 -2.65
C LYS A 53 -2.88 -27.84 -1.44
N LEU A 54 -4.22 -27.78 -1.51
CA LEU A 54 -5.05 -28.31 -0.42
C LEU A 54 -4.76 -29.80 -0.18
N LEU A 55 -4.70 -30.61 -1.23
CA LEU A 55 -4.45 -32.04 -1.13
C LEU A 55 -3.04 -32.36 -0.64
N GLU A 56 -2.02 -31.63 -1.10
CA GLU A 56 -0.62 -31.71 -0.64
C GLU A 56 -0.52 -31.41 0.86
N CYS A 57 -1.30 -30.45 1.37
CA CYS A 57 -1.41 -30.15 2.79
C CYS A 57 -2.31 -31.13 3.59
N GLY A 58 -2.81 -32.21 2.96
CA GLY A 58 -3.71 -33.18 3.60
C GLY A 58 -5.15 -32.67 3.82
N LEU A 59 -5.54 -31.55 3.20
CA LEU A 59 -6.85 -30.95 3.32
C LEU A 59 -7.75 -31.35 2.14
N LYS A 60 -8.94 -31.86 2.45
CA LYS A 60 -9.92 -32.22 1.42
C LYS A 60 -10.66 -30.95 0.94
N PRO A 61 -10.68 -30.66 -0.38
CA PRO A 61 -11.43 -29.51 -0.90
C PRO A 61 -12.92 -29.49 -0.51
N SER A 62 -13.55 -30.66 -0.35
CA SER A 62 -14.95 -30.80 0.09
C SER A 62 -15.23 -30.27 1.50
N ASN A 63 -14.20 -30.11 2.34
CA ASN A 63 -14.30 -29.54 3.68
C ASN A 63 -14.21 -28.02 3.68
N VAL A 64 -13.85 -27.38 2.56
CA VAL A 64 -13.80 -25.93 2.44
C VAL A 64 -15.23 -25.37 2.56
N ARG A 65 -15.38 -24.37 3.44
CA ARG A 65 -16.66 -23.69 3.71
C ARG A 65 -16.67 -22.22 3.29
N GLY A 66 -15.50 -21.66 3.02
CA GLY A 66 -15.35 -20.29 2.56
C GLY A 66 -14.18 -20.15 1.60
N GLN A 67 -14.28 -19.19 0.71
CA GLN A 67 -13.23 -18.81 -0.23
C GLN A 67 -13.20 -17.28 -0.36
N SER A 68 -12.01 -16.69 -0.45
CA SER A 68 -11.83 -15.23 -0.50
C SER A 68 -10.62 -14.88 -1.36
N TYR A 69 -10.84 -14.01 -2.34
CA TYR A 69 -9.84 -13.54 -3.30
C TYR A 69 -10.11 -12.07 -3.67
N ASP A 70 -9.19 -11.44 -4.43
CA ASP A 70 -9.39 -10.08 -4.94
C ASP A 70 -10.62 -9.97 -5.86
N THR A 71 -11.10 -8.75 -6.10
CA THR A 71 -12.32 -8.57 -6.91
C THR A 71 -12.05 -8.41 -8.41
N THR A 72 -10.95 -8.95 -8.92
CA THR A 72 -10.70 -8.95 -10.36
C THR A 72 -11.66 -9.89 -11.09
N SER A 73 -11.94 -9.62 -12.37
CA SER A 73 -12.88 -10.45 -13.15
C SER A 73 -12.45 -11.93 -13.23
N ALA A 74 -11.14 -12.18 -13.31
CA ALA A 74 -10.55 -13.51 -13.30
C ALA A 74 -10.77 -14.27 -11.99
N MET A 75 -10.91 -13.57 -10.86
CA MET A 75 -11.18 -14.19 -9.56
C MET A 75 -12.68 -14.30 -9.24
N THR A 76 -13.49 -13.34 -9.72
CA THR A 76 -14.86 -13.13 -9.21
C THR A 76 -15.99 -13.52 -10.15
N SER A 77 -15.72 -13.72 -11.44
CA SER A 77 -16.77 -14.10 -12.38
C SER A 77 -17.47 -15.41 -11.97
N ASP A 78 -18.79 -15.40 -11.89
CA ASP A 78 -19.59 -16.59 -11.54
C ASP A 78 -19.44 -17.73 -12.55
N LYS A 79 -19.18 -17.39 -13.82
CA LYS A 79 -19.12 -18.38 -14.91
C LYS A 79 -17.71 -18.90 -15.16
N GLN A 80 -16.73 -17.99 -15.15
CA GLN A 80 -15.36 -18.25 -15.59
C GLN A 80 -14.29 -17.79 -14.59
N GLY A 81 -14.67 -17.23 -13.45
CA GLY A 81 -13.73 -16.81 -12.42
C GLY A 81 -13.41 -17.94 -11.45
N VAL A 82 -12.32 -17.79 -10.70
CA VAL A 82 -11.89 -18.78 -9.69
C VAL A 82 -13.02 -19.10 -8.72
N GLN A 83 -13.73 -18.08 -8.22
CA GLN A 83 -14.81 -18.32 -7.27
C GLN A 83 -15.94 -19.16 -7.85
N GLY A 84 -16.35 -18.86 -9.09
CA GLY A 84 -17.44 -19.55 -9.76
C GLY A 84 -17.07 -21.00 -10.10
N LEU A 85 -15.85 -21.20 -10.62
CA LEU A 85 -15.34 -22.52 -10.95
C LEU A 85 -15.14 -23.39 -9.70
N PHE A 86 -14.51 -22.86 -8.64
CA PHE A 86 -14.32 -23.61 -7.40
C PHE A 86 -15.65 -23.93 -6.72
N ARG A 87 -16.63 -23.01 -6.77
CA ARG A 87 -17.97 -23.23 -6.19
C ARG A 87 -18.79 -24.28 -6.94
N LYS A 88 -18.58 -24.46 -8.26
CA LYS A 88 -19.20 -25.58 -9.00
C LYS A 88 -18.76 -26.93 -8.45
N GLU A 89 -17.50 -27.03 -8.01
CA GLU A 89 -16.92 -28.26 -7.46
C GLU A 89 -17.18 -28.42 -5.95
N VAL A 90 -17.19 -27.30 -5.22
CA VAL A 90 -17.44 -27.24 -3.77
C VAL A 90 -18.57 -26.25 -3.49
N PRO A 91 -19.85 -26.64 -3.68
CA PRO A 91 -20.99 -25.71 -3.54
C PRO A 91 -21.13 -25.05 -2.17
N ARG A 92 -20.56 -25.69 -1.14
CA ARG A 92 -20.56 -25.21 0.25
C ARG A 92 -19.48 -24.17 0.54
N ALA A 93 -18.56 -23.89 -0.39
CA ALA A 93 -17.52 -22.87 -0.23
C ALA A 93 -18.08 -21.49 -0.59
N VAL A 94 -18.58 -20.77 0.41
CA VAL A 94 -19.16 -19.43 0.21
C VAL A 94 -18.07 -18.45 -0.19
N TYR A 95 -18.30 -17.70 -1.27
CA TYR A 95 -17.38 -16.66 -1.72
C TYR A 95 -17.59 -15.36 -0.96
N THR A 96 -16.52 -14.87 -0.35
CA THR A 96 -16.45 -13.55 0.28
C THR A 96 -15.41 -12.71 -0.46
N PRO A 97 -15.79 -11.63 -1.14
CA PRO A 97 -14.84 -10.76 -1.82
C PRO A 97 -13.92 -10.02 -0.85
N CYS A 98 -12.68 -9.77 -1.27
CA CYS A 98 -11.69 -9.04 -0.48
C CYS A 98 -12.16 -7.61 -0.15
N ASN A 99 -12.43 -7.35 1.14
CA ASN A 99 -12.86 -6.04 1.62
C ASN A 99 -11.78 -4.97 1.45
N THR A 100 -10.49 -5.31 1.57
CA THR A 100 -9.39 -4.38 1.32
C THR A 100 -9.40 -3.88 -0.12
N HIS A 101 -9.65 -4.77 -1.08
CA HIS A 101 -9.76 -4.36 -2.48
C HIS A 101 -11.00 -3.48 -2.72
N LYS A 102 -12.16 -3.86 -2.15
CA LYS A 102 -13.37 -3.03 -2.21
C LYS A 102 -13.15 -1.63 -1.64
N LEU A 103 -12.51 -1.53 -0.48
CA LEU A 103 -12.16 -0.26 0.14
C LEU A 103 -11.24 0.56 -0.79
N ASN A 104 -10.21 -0.06 -1.36
CA ASN A 104 -9.32 0.59 -2.31
C ASN A 104 -10.07 1.13 -3.54
N LEU A 105 -11.09 0.42 -4.05
CA LEU A 105 -11.94 0.90 -5.15
C LEU A 105 -12.79 2.11 -4.74
N VAL A 106 -13.40 2.09 -3.55
CA VAL A 106 -14.19 3.22 -3.03
C VAL A 106 -13.32 4.46 -2.85
N VAL A 107 -12.12 4.29 -2.26
CA VAL A 107 -11.16 5.39 -2.08
C VAL A 107 -10.69 5.92 -3.44
N ALA A 108 -10.32 5.03 -4.38
CA ALA A 108 -9.92 5.43 -5.72
C ALA A 108 -11.03 6.18 -6.47
N SER A 109 -12.29 5.80 -6.29
CA SER A 109 -13.45 6.50 -6.85
C SER A 109 -13.63 7.89 -6.22
N SER A 110 -13.59 7.96 -4.89
CA SER A 110 -13.72 9.21 -4.12
C SER A 110 -12.64 10.22 -4.50
N SER A 111 -11.48 9.73 -4.91
CA SER A 111 -10.34 10.56 -5.30
C SER A 111 -10.47 11.20 -6.67
N LYS A 112 -11.51 10.85 -7.43
CA LYS A 112 -11.90 11.56 -8.65
C LYS A 112 -12.65 12.86 -8.33
N LEU A 113 -13.16 13.03 -7.12
CA LEU A 113 -13.78 14.27 -6.68
C LEU A 113 -12.78 15.42 -6.81
N PRO A 114 -13.16 16.57 -7.42
CA PRO A 114 -12.24 17.68 -7.66
C PRO A 114 -11.47 18.13 -6.42
N GLN A 115 -12.15 18.23 -5.28
CA GLN A 115 -11.58 18.67 -4.00
C GLN A 115 -10.47 17.72 -3.53
N ILE A 116 -10.73 16.41 -3.58
CA ILE A 116 -9.74 15.39 -3.21
C ILE A 116 -8.58 15.39 -4.20
N ARG A 117 -8.87 15.47 -5.49
CA ARG A 117 -7.85 15.54 -6.53
C ARG A 117 -6.93 16.75 -6.36
N HIS A 118 -7.48 17.93 -6.08
CA HIS A 118 -6.68 19.14 -5.86
C HIS A 118 -5.76 18.99 -4.65
N CYS A 119 -6.27 18.45 -3.54
CA CYS A 119 -5.46 18.16 -2.37
C CYS A 119 -4.31 17.18 -2.68
N VAL A 120 -4.63 16.06 -3.34
CA VAL A 120 -3.63 15.06 -3.77
C VAL A 120 -2.58 15.68 -4.70
N THR A 121 -2.99 16.50 -5.65
CA THR A 121 -2.08 17.19 -6.57
C THR A 121 -1.16 18.15 -5.82
N ALA A 122 -1.69 18.98 -4.93
CA ALA A 122 -0.89 19.94 -4.16
C ALA A 122 0.21 19.24 -3.34
N VAL A 123 -0.14 18.19 -2.58
CA VAL A 123 0.85 17.42 -1.81
C VAL A 123 1.92 16.80 -2.72
N ASN A 124 1.51 16.28 -3.88
CA ASN A 124 2.45 15.69 -4.83
C ASN A 124 3.38 16.74 -5.47
N GLU A 125 2.86 17.92 -5.77
CA GLU A 125 3.62 19.03 -6.35
C GLU A 125 4.67 19.56 -5.38
N GLU A 126 4.36 19.69 -4.09
CA GLU A 126 5.33 20.06 -3.05
C GLU A 126 6.46 19.04 -2.93
N HIS A 127 6.10 17.74 -2.88
CA HIS A 127 7.08 16.67 -2.90
C HIS A 127 7.98 16.74 -4.14
N LEU A 128 7.39 16.93 -5.33
CA LEU A 128 8.15 17.04 -6.58
C LEU A 128 9.01 18.29 -6.62
N PHE A 129 8.51 19.42 -6.12
CA PHE A 129 9.27 20.66 -6.05
C PHE A 129 10.55 20.45 -5.25
N LEU A 130 10.47 19.91 -4.04
CA LEU A 130 11.64 19.67 -3.20
C LEU A 130 12.58 18.62 -3.80
N SER A 131 12.03 17.47 -4.20
CA SER A 131 12.83 16.32 -4.67
C SER A 131 13.47 16.52 -6.05
N ALA A 132 12.89 17.36 -6.92
CA ALA A 132 13.44 17.63 -8.25
C ALA A 132 14.78 18.40 -8.23
N SER A 133 15.21 18.92 -7.08
CA SER A 133 16.50 19.58 -6.92
C SER A 133 17.20 19.13 -5.65
N HIS A 134 18.37 18.51 -5.80
CA HIS A 134 19.24 18.15 -4.68
C HIS A 134 19.56 19.36 -3.77
N LYS A 135 19.64 20.57 -4.34
CA LYS A 135 19.86 21.79 -3.56
C LYS A 135 18.65 22.15 -2.69
N ARG A 136 17.43 22.06 -3.24
CA ARG A 136 16.19 22.34 -2.49
C ARG A 136 15.95 21.28 -1.43
N GLN A 137 16.14 20.01 -1.78
CA GLN A 137 16.05 18.92 -0.82
C GLN A 137 17.07 19.07 0.32
N GLY A 138 18.34 19.37 0.02
CA GLY A 138 19.35 19.56 1.05
C GLY A 138 19.13 20.82 1.90
N PHE A 139 18.51 21.87 1.34
CA PHE A 139 18.13 23.06 2.10
C PHE A 139 16.95 22.76 3.05
N PHE A 140 15.93 22.05 2.57
CA PHE A 140 14.80 21.59 3.36
C PHE A 140 15.24 20.73 4.56
N GLU A 141 16.18 19.79 4.35
CA GLU A 141 16.78 18.97 5.42
C GLU A 141 17.46 19.82 6.49
N LYS A 142 18.15 20.91 6.10
CA LYS A 142 18.76 21.83 7.06
C LYS A 142 17.72 22.60 7.86
N VAL A 143 16.64 23.06 7.23
CA VAL A 143 15.53 23.74 7.92
C VAL A 143 14.90 22.81 8.96
N ILE A 144 14.67 21.54 8.59
CA ILE A 144 14.21 20.48 9.49
C ILE A 144 15.14 20.36 10.71
N VAL A 145 16.45 20.20 10.49
CA VAL A 145 17.43 20.05 11.59
C VAL A 145 17.46 21.28 12.51
N ILE A 146 17.46 22.50 11.95
CA ILE A 146 17.52 23.75 12.72
C ILE A 146 16.27 23.93 13.58
N LEU A 147 15.09 23.62 13.03
CA LEU A 147 13.84 23.78 13.75
C LEU A 147 13.63 22.66 14.77
N HIS A 148 14.05 21.42 14.48
CA HIS A 148 14.03 20.33 15.46
C HIS A 148 15.00 20.51 16.63
N SER A 149 16.15 21.16 16.43
CA SER A 149 17.08 21.44 17.53
C SER A 149 16.58 22.51 18.51
N ARG A 150 15.47 23.19 18.19
CA ARG A 150 14.81 24.16 19.07
C ARG A 150 13.62 23.59 19.85
N ASP A 151 13.18 22.37 19.54
CA ASP A 151 12.00 21.75 20.13
C ASP A 151 12.37 20.37 20.70
N GLU A 152 12.54 20.29 22.04
CA GLU A 152 13.03 19.08 22.74
C GLU A 152 12.00 17.92 22.77
N GLY A 153 10.85 18.05 22.10
CA GLY A 153 9.76 17.09 22.14
C GLY A 153 9.50 16.40 20.79
N GLN A 154 9.63 15.08 20.75
CA GLN A 154 9.00 14.15 19.80
C GLN A 154 8.68 14.68 18.39
N HIS A 155 9.67 14.69 17.50
CA HIS A 155 9.38 14.76 16.08
C HIS A 155 10.08 13.68 15.25
N SER A 156 9.37 13.30 14.20
CA SER A 156 9.67 12.22 13.26
C SER A 156 11.09 12.30 12.70
N ARG A 157 11.83 11.19 12.66
CA ARG A 157 13.16 11.08 12.00
C ARG A 157 13.14 11.32 10.48
N GLN A 158 11.99 11.72 9.94
CA GLN A 158 11.78 11.90 8.50
C GLN A 158 12.43 13.19 8.03
N GLN A 159 13.32 13.06 7.06
CA GLN A 159 14.09 14.17 6.48
C GLN A 159 13.54 14.59 5.10
N LYS A 160 12.50 13.91 4.61
CA LYS A 160 11.97 14.07 3.25
C LYS A 160 10.46 13.96 3.24
N LEU A 161 9.83 14.67 2.31
CA LEU A 161 8.45 14.41 1.92
C LEU A 161 8.36 13.06 1.21
N LYS A 162 7.35 12.27 1.55
CA LYS A 162 7.00 11.03 0.86
C LYS A 162 6.18 11.35 -0.40
N GLY A 163 6.59 10.76 -1.52
CA GLY A 163 5.81 10.81 -2.76
C GLY A 163 4.57 9.93 -2.68
N LEU A 164 3.53 10.29 -3.42
CA LEU A 164 2.29 9.52 -3.46
C LEU A 164 2.44 8.27 -4.35
N CYS A 165 2.16 7.09 -3.80
CA CYS A 165 2.11 5.85 -4.57
C CYS A 165 0.91 5.84 -5.54
N LYS A 166 1.17 5.68 -6.84
CA LYS A 166 0.11 5.71 -7.87
C LYS A 166 -0.87 4.54 -7.75
N THR A 167 -0.43 3.37 -7.33
CA THR A 167 -1.19 2.11 -7.46
C THR A 167 -1.77 1.57 -6.15
N ARG A 168 -1.34 2.06 -4.98
CA ARG A 168 -1.83 1.60 -3.67
C ARG A 168 -2.28 2.79 -2.81
N TRP A 169 -3.59 2.98 -2.67
CA TRP A 169 -4.13 4.07 -1.87
C TRP A 169 -3.79 3.97 -0.39
N VAL A 170 -3.66 2.75 0.15
CA VAL A 170 -3.20 2.54 1.52
C VAL A 170 -1.79 3.09 1.71
N GLU A 171 -0.94 3.15 0.69
CA GLU A 171 0.38 3.80 0.83
C GLU A 171 0.31 5.34 0.69
N ARG A 172 -0.85 5.90 0.30
CA ARG A 172 -1.04 7.35 0.19
C ARG A 172 -1.36 8.01 1.53
N PHE A 173 -2.00 7.32 2.48
CA PHE A 173 -2.26 7.92 3.80
C PHE A 173 -0.92 8.28 4.49
N GLU A 174 0.11 7.43 4.36
CA GLU A 174 1.42 7.73 4.92
C GLU A 174 2.07 8.99 4.33
N ALA A 175 1.78 9.29 3.06
CA ALA A 175 2.27 10.51 2.42
C ALA A 175 1.53 11.74 2.93
N PHE A 176 0.23 11.62 3.23
CA PHE A 176 -0.53 12.69 3.87
C PHE A 176 -0.11 12.92 5.32
N ASP A 177 0.05 11.87 6.13
CA ASP A 177 0.51 12.00 7.52
C ASP A 177 1.91 12.64 7.56
N ASN A 178 2.83 12.13 6.73
CA ASN A 178 4.15 12.73 6.57
C ASN A 178 4.07 14.19 6.10
N PHE A 179 3.19 14.52 5.15
CA PHE A 179 3.04 15.88 4.70
C PHE A 179 2.53 16.80 5.80
N ILE A 180 1.50 16.37 6.56
CA ILE A 180 0.93 17.13 7.69
C ILE A 180 2.01 17.42 8.74
N ASP A 181 2.79 16.40 9.12
CA ASP A 181 3.92 16.57 10.04
C ASP A 181 4.97 17.55 9.49
N MET A 182 5.11 17.60 8.17
CA MET A 182 6.14 18.38 7.50
C MET A 182 5.71 19.80 7.09
N VAL A 183 4.42 20.13 7.17
CA VAL A 183 3.87 21.44 6.74
C VAL A 183 4.66 22.62 7.32
N PRO A 184 5.00 22.68 8.63
CA PRO A 184 5.73 23.82 9.19
C PRO A 184 7.10 24.03 8.54
N PHE A 185 7.82 22.93 8.25
CA PHE A 185 9.14 22.98 7.61
C PHE A 185 9.02 23.35 6.14
N VAL A 186 7.98 22.86 5.44
CA VAL A 186 7.72 23.21 4.04
C VAL A 186 7.43 24.70 3.92
N MET A 187 6.52 25.23 4.74
CA MET A 187 6.18 26.65 4.77
C MET A 187 7.40 27.52 5.05
N THR A 188 8.18 27.18 6.09
CA THR A 188 9.41 27.92 6.42
C THR A 188 10.44 27.88 5.30
N THR A 189 10.61 26.72 4.67
CA THR A 189 11.53 26.56 3.53
C THR A 189 11.12 27.42 2.35
N CYS A 190 9.83 27.41 1.99
CA CYS A 190 9.31 28.23 0.90
C CYS A 190 9.40 29.72 1.21
N ASP A 191 9.10 30.14 2.44
CA ASP A 191 9.21 31.53 2.87
C ASP A 191 10.64 32.05 2.74
N ILE A 192 11.63 31.29 3.23
CA ILE A 192 13.05 31.66 3.07
C ILE A 192 13.48 31.70 1.60
N ILE A 193 13.00 30.76 0.77
CA ILE A 193 13.32 30.75 -0.67
C ILE A 193 12.80 32.02 -1.37
N VAL A 194 11.58 32.44 -1.05
CA VAL A 194 10.95 33.63 -1.66
C VAL A 194 11.56 34.91 -1.11
N ASN A 195 11.82 34.95 0.20
CA ASN A 195 12.26 36.13 0.93
C ASN A 195 13.76 36.11 1.27
N LEU A 196 14.57 35.44 0.46
CA LEU A 196 16.00 35.21 0.75
C LEU A 196 16.78 36.49 1.09
N HIS A 197 16.44 37.60 0.44
CA HIS A 197 17.05 38.91 0.64
C HIS A 197 16.87 39.46 2.07
N LEU A 198 15.76 39.15 2.74
CA LEU A 198 15.52 39.58 4.13
C LEU A 198 16.45 38.84 5.11
N TYR A 199 16.67 37.55 4.87
CA TYR A 199 17.52 36.72 5.72
C TYR A 199 19.03 36.94 5.50
N GLN A 200 19.42 37.46 4.32
CA GLN A 200 20.81 37.86 4.06
C GLN A 200 21.18 39.13 4.81
N GLN A 201 20.27 40.11 4.87
CA GLN A 201 20.49 41.37 5.59
C GLN A 201 20.59 41.18 7.10
N ASP A 202 19.77 40.29 7.69
CA ASP A 202 19.83 39.99 9.12
C ASP A 202 21.14 39.29 9.53
N ALA A 203 21.70 38.43 8.66
CA ALA A 203 22.98 37.77 8.91
C ALA A 203 24.16 38.75 8.84
N GLU A 204 24.12 39.70 7.90
CA GLU A 204 25.13 40.77 7.76
C GLU A 204 25.07 41.77 8.93
N ASN A 205 23.85 42.08 9.41
CA ASN A 205 23.65 42.95 10.57
C ASN A 205 24.05 42.31 11.91
N GLN A 206 23.96 40.98 12.04
CA GLN A 206 24.42 40.26 13.23
C GLN A 206 25.93 39.98 13.26
N SER A 207 26.62 40.03 12.12
CA SER A 207 28.08 39.82 12.01
C SER A 207 28.89 41.12 12.00
N SER A 208 28.21 42.27 11.99
CA SER A 208 28.80 43.61 12.05
C SER A 208 28.75 44.24 13.47
N ASN A 209 28.30 43.48 14.47
CA ASN A 209 28.36 43.81 15.90
C ASN A 209 29.24 42.79 16.63
#